data_AF-A0AA43Q9E0-F1
#
_entry.id   AF-A0AA43Q9E0-F1
#
_cell.length_a   1.000
_cell.length_b   1.000
_cell.length_c   1.000
_cell.angle_alpha   90.00
_cell.angle_beta   90.00
_cell.angle_gamma   90.00
#
_symmetry.space_group_name_H-M   'P 1'
#
loop_
_entity.id
_entity.type
_entity.pdbx_description
1 polymer ?
#
loop_
_entity_poly.entity_id
_entity_poly.type
_entity_poly.pdbx_seq_one_letter_code
_entity_poly.pdbx_strand_id
1 'polypeptide(L)'
;MSITPTTSAVNLINTAQQKSADAAQVIAKLPIQNNEVGSSEFKSGDIIKPVLSLKEAEFETSAAVKLLEADKKTIGSLLDISA
;
A
#
# COMPACT_ATOMS: atom_id res chain seq x y z
N MET A 1 21.16 -9.65 7.49
CA MET A 1 19.72 -9.38 7.25
C MET A 1 19.11 -10.65 6.66
N SER A 2 18.20 -11.30 7.38
CA SER A 2 17.46 -12.46 6.86
C SER A 2 16.33 -11.95 5.97
N ILE A 3 16.54 -11.98 4.65
CA ILE A 3 15.46 -11.75 3.68
C ILE A 3 14.66 -13.05 3.62
N THR A 4 13.60 -13.09 4.42
CA THR A 4 12.59 -14.15 4.39
C THR A 4 11.38 -13.59 3.63
N PRO A 5 10.65 -14.38 2.82
CA PRO A 5 9.49 -13.88 2.06
C PRO A 5 8.47 -13.15 2.94
N THR A 6 8.29 -13.63 4.18
CA THR A 6 7.49 -12.98 5.21
C THR A 6 8.01 -11.57 5.57
N THR A 7 9.31 -11.39 5.81
CA THR A 7 9.91 -10.06 6.11
C THR A 7 9.75 -9.09 4.94
N SER A 8 9.91 -9.57 3.71
CA SER A 8 9.69 -8.77 2.50
C SER A 8 8.22 -8.36 2.34
N ALA A 9 7.29 -9.27 2.60
CA ALA A 9 5.86 -8.97 2.57
C ALA A 9 5.45 -7.94 3.64
N VAL A 10 5.98 -8.05 4.86
CA VAL A 10 5.75 -7.07 5.94
C VAL A 10 6.27 -5.69 5.56
N ASN A 11 7.45 -5.59 4.94
CA ASN A 11 7.99 -4.31 4.49
C ASN A 11 7.13 -3.67 3.38
N LEU A 12 6.63 -4.47 2.44
CA LEU A 12 5.71 -4.00 1.39
C LEU A 12 4.38 -3.51 2.00
N ILE A 13 3.83 -4.25 2.96
CA ILE A 13 2.60 -3.87 3.67
C ILE A 13 2.79 -2.56 4.45
N ASN A 14 3.93 -2.38 5.13
CA ASN A 14 4.21 -1.14 5.85
C ASN A 14 4.35 0.06 4.89
N THR A 15 5.03 -0.13 3.76
CA THR A 15 5.18 0.91 2.73
C THR A 15 3.83 1.29 2.12
N ALA A 16 2.99 0.30 1.80
CA ALA A 16 1.65 0.51 1.28
C ALA A 16 0.73 1.24 2.27
N GLN A 17 0.80 0.89 3.56
CA GLN A 17 0.06 1.58 4.61
C GLN A 17 0.46 3.05 4.72
N GLN A 18 1.76 3.33 4.69
CA GLN A 18 2.26 4.70 4.77
C GLN A 18 1.83 5.53 3.54
N LYS A 19 2.02 4.99 2.32
CA LYS A 19 1.54 5.63 1.08
C LYS A 19 0.03 5.90 1.10
N SER A 20 -0.75 4.96 1.62
CA SER A 20 -2.21 5.10 1.71
C SER A 20 -2.61 6.17 2.72
N ALA A 21 -1.94 6.24 3.88
CA ALA A 21 -2.17 7.25 4.88
C ALA A 21 -1.83 8.65 4.37
N ASP A 22 -0.68 8.79 3.68
CA ASP A 22 -0.26 10.06 3.09
C ASP A 22 -1.22 10.52 2.00
N ALA A 23 -1.62 9.62 1.09
CA ALA A 23 -2.58 9.92 0.04
C ALA A 23 -3.97 10.30 0.61
N ALA A 24 -4.45 9.58 1.63
CA ALA A 24 -5.69 9.92 2.31
C ALA A 24 -5.63 11.28 3.02
N GLN A 25 -4.50 11.61 3.64
CA GLN A 25 -4.29 12.91 4.27
C GLN A 25 -4.29 14.05 3.23
N VAL A 26 -3.67 13.83 2.07
CA VAL A 26 -3.68 14.81 0.96
C VAL A 26 -5.09 14.96 0.39
N ILE A 27 -5.86 13.88 0.22
CA ILE A 27 -7.27 13.94 -0.20
C ILE A 27 -8.13 14.69 0.82
N ALA A 28 -7.90 14.48 2.11
CA ALA A 28 -8.62 15.19 3.16
C ALA A 28 -8.27 16.69 3.22
N LYS A 29 -7.03 17.06 2.85
CA LYS A 29 -6.57 18.45 2.77
C LYS A 29 -6.88 19.13 1.44
N LEU A 30 -7.11 18.38 0.36
CA LEU A 30 -7.46 18.91 -0.96
C LEU A 30 -8.66 19.89 -0.97
N PRO A 31 -9.74 19.68 -0.21
CA PRO A 31 -10.84 20.66 -0.11
C PRO A 31 -10.54 21.83 0.86
N ILE A 32 -9.45 21.77 1.63
CA ILE A 32 -9.09 22.74 2.67
C ILE A 32 -7.76 23.38 2.30
N GLN A 33 -7.78 24.49 1.54
CA GLN A 33 -6.57 25.30 1.39
C GLN A 33 -6.11 25.83 2.77
N ASN A 34 -4.81 26.14 2.90
CA ASN A 34 -4.09 26.56 4.12
C ASN A 34 -4.72 27.74 4.93
N ASN A 35 -5.88 28.25 4.53
CA ASN A 35 -6.57 29.40 5.10
C ASN A 35 -8.06 29.13 5.47
N GLU A 36 -8.47 27.88 5.74
CA GLU A 36 -9.79 27.46 6.30
C GLU A 36 -11.07 27.94 5.61
N VAL A 37 -10.99 28.83 4.62
CA VAL A 37 -12.09 29.28 3.78
C VAL A 37 -12.06 28.43 2.52
N GLY A 38 -13.07 27.59 2.34
CA GLY A 38 -13.20 26.72 1.17
C GLY A 38 -13.01 27.53 -0.11
N SER A 39 -11.92 27.27 -0.82
CA SER A 39 -11.62 27.89 -2.10
C SER A 39 -12.46 27.22 -3.19
N SER A 40 -13.07 28.02 -4.06
CA SER A 40 -13.86 27.55 -5.19
C SER A 40 -13.01 26.96 -6.33
N GLU A 41 -11.67 26.93 -6.18
CA GLU A 41 -10.73 26.52 -7.21
C GLU A 41 -10.16 25.12 -6.94
N PHE A 42 -11.06 24.14 -6.90
CA PHE A 42 -10.70 22.73 -6.92
C PHE A 42 -10.12 22.38 -8.30
N LYS A 43 -8.80 22.22 -8.39
CA LYS A 43 -8.18 21.68 -9.61
C LYS A 43 -8.31 20.17 -9.58
N SER A 44 -9.26 19.63 -10.35
CA SER A 44 -9.52 18.19 -10.46
C SER A 44 -8.28 17.34 -10.80
N GLY A 45 -7.21 17.94 -11.34
CA GLY A 45 -5.93 17.27 -11.58
C GLY A 45 -5.13 16.93 -10.31
N ASP A 46 -5.36 17.62 -9.20
CA ASP A 46 -4.61 17.40 -7.95
C ASP A 46 -5.05 16.13 -7.22
N ILE A 47 -6.22 15.56 -7.57
CA ILE A 47 -6.69 14.26 -7.05
C ILE A 47 -6.00 13.07 -7.73
N ILE A 48 -5.41 13.26 -8.92
CA ILE A 48 -4.82 12.19 -9.71
C ILE A 48 -3.60 11.59 -8.99
N LYS A 49 -2.75 12.43 -8.40
CA LYS A 49 -1.55 11.96 -7.68
C LYS A 49 -1.90 11.11 -6.46
N PRO A 50 -2.76 11.55 -5.52
CA PRO A 50 -3.19 10.70 -4.40
C PRO A 50 -3.88 9.40 -4.83
N VAL A 51 -4.73 9.42 -5.86
CA VAL A 51 -5.40 8.21 -6.37
C VAL A 51 -4.39 7.23 -6.97
N LEU A 52 -3.39 7.73 -7.71
CA LEU A 52 -2.31 6.90 -8.24
C LEU A 52 -1.50 6.27 -7.11
N SER A 53 -1.14 7.05 -6.08
CA SER A 53 -0.42 6.55 -4.90
C SER A 53 -1.23 5.48 -4.13
N LEU A 54 -2.55 5.63 -4.04
CA LEU A 54 -3.43 4.59 -3.48
C LEU A 54 -3.42 3.31 -4.32
N LYS A 55 -3.43 3.42 -5.66
CA LYS A 55 -3.32 2.24 -6.53
C LYS A 55 -1.96 1.57 -6.46
N GLU A 56 -0.87 2.33 -6.33
CA GLU A 56 0.45 1.75 -6.06
C GLU A 56 0.46 0.95 -4.74
N ALA A 57 -0.10 1.53 -3.67
CA ALA A 57 -0.19 0.86 -2.38
C ALA A 57 -1.04 -0.44 -2.45
N GLU A 58 -2.11 -0.44 -3.23
CA GLU A 58 -2.91 -1.64 -3.50
C GLU A 58 -2.10 -2.72 -4.24
N PHE A 59 -1.32 -2.34 -5.26
CA PHE A 59 -0.45 -3.27 -5.97
C PHE A 59 0.66 -3.84 -5.08
N GLU A 60 1.29 -3.01 -4.26
CA GLU A 60 2.31 -3.43 -3.28
C GLU A 60 1.72 -4.41 -2.25
N THR A 61 0.50 -4.13 -1.76
CA THR A 61 -0.22 -5.03 -0.85
C THR A 61 -0.58 -6.35 -1.53
N SER A 62 -1.07 -6.32 -2.77
CA SER A 62 -1.37 -7.53 -3.55
C SER A 62 -0.13 -8.38 -3.78
N ALA A 63 1.01 -7.76 -4.09
CA ALA A 63 2.29 -8.44 -4.22
C ALA A 63 2.74 -9.06 -2.89
N ALA A 64 2.57 -8.36 -1.78
CA ALA A 64 2.87 -8.88 -0.45
C ALA A 64 2.01 -10.10 -0.09
N VAL A 65 0.71 -10.07 -0.38
CA VAL A 65 -0.20 -11.21 -0.16
C VAL A 65 0.24 -12.42 -0.98
N LYS A 66 0.58 -12.22 -2.26
CA LYS A 66 1.08 -13.31 -3.12
C LYS A 66 2.38 -13.91 -2.60
N LEU A 67 3.28 -13.10 -2.05
CA LEU A 67 4.51 -13.60 -1.41
C LEU A 67 4.20 -14.46 -0.19
N LEU A 68 3.25 -14.04 0.66
CA LEU A 68 2.83 -14.82 1.82
C LEU A 68 2.16 -16.14 1.43
N GLU A 69 1.32 -16.13 0.39
CA GLU A 69 0.70 -17.35 -0.15
C GLU A 69 1.73 -18.31 -0.73
N ALA A 70 2.73 -17.79 -1.47
CA ALA A 70 3.82 -18.60 -2.00
C ALA A 70 4.68 -19.21 -0.88
N ASP A 71 4.96 -18.44 0.19
CA ASP A 71 5.70 -18.92 1.37
C ASP A 71 4.92 -20.05 2.06
N LYS A 72 3.62 -19.83 2.31
CA LYS A 72 2.72 -20.84 2.89
C LYS A 72 2.65 -22.11 2.05
N LYS A 73 2.54 -21.98 0.72
CA LYS A 73 2.50 -23.12 -0.20
C LYS A 73 3.84 -23.87 -0.21
N THR A 74 4.96 -23.17 -0.13
CA THR A 74 6.29 -23.77 -0.09
C THR A 74 6.49 -24.58 1.19
N ILE A 75 6.12 -24.01 2.36
CA ILE A 75 6.18 -24.72 3.64
C ILE A 75 5.25 -25.93 3.64
N GLY A 76 4.02 -25.79 3.14
CA GLY A 76 3.06 -26.89 3.01
C GLY A 76 3.59 -28.03 2.14
N SER A 77 4.14 -27.73 0.96
CA SER A 77 4.74 -28.74 0.07
C SER A 77 5.94 -29.44 0.69
N LEU A 78 6.78 -28.74 1.46
CA LEU A 78 7.92 -29.35 2.16
C LEU A 78 7.46 -30.32 3.27
N LEU A 79 6.39 -29.95 3.99
CA LEU A 79 5.79 -30.82 5.01
C LEU A 79 5.16 -32.07 4.39
N ASP A 80 4.43 -31.94 3.28
CA ASP A 80 3.82 -33.08 2.56
C ASP A 80 4.85 -34.06 1.97
N ILE A 81 6.04 -33.58 1.58
CA ILE A 81 7.13 -34.44 1.10
C ILE A 81 7.78 -35.25 2.24
N SER A 82 7.63 -34.79 3.48
CA SER A 82 8.26 -35.38 4.66
C SER A 82 7.36 -36.36 5.43
N ALA A 83 6.10 -36.52 5.01
CA ALA A 83 5.09 -37.40 5.60
C ALA A 83 4.90 -38.68 4.77
#